data_AF-A0A9J5YQM4-F1
#
_entry.id   AF-A0A9J5YQM4-F1
#
_cell.length_a   1.000
_cell.length_b   1.000
_cell.length_c   1.000
_cell.angle_alpha   90.00
_cell.angle_beta   90.00
_cell.angle_gamma   90.00
#
_symmetry.space_group_name_H-M   'P 1'
#
loop_
_entity.id
_entity.type
_entity.pdbx_description
1 polymer ?
#
loop_
_entity_poly.entity_id
_entity_poly.type
_entity_poly.pdbx_seq_one_letter_code
_entity_poly.pdbx_strand_id
1 'polypeptide(L)'
;MLKNVVFECGQKYIVCLERKICNCGRFQIDEIPCAHAFAIFKKKNIIDIHLYCSKYYKPVALANTYDVSIVLMSDKEDWSTPEFVLKEIVLSPGYKRLAG
;
A
#
# COMPACT_ATOMS: atom_id res chain seq x y z
N MET A 1 -26.86 3.89 11.11
CA MET A 1 -25.48 3.37 11.11
C MET A 1 -25.50 1.84 11.10
N LEU A 2 -25.46 1.20 9.92
CA LEU A 2 -25.52 -0.26 9.81
C LEU A 2 -24.15 -0.88 10.15
N LYS A 3 -23.99 -1.35 11.40
CA LYS A 3 -22.83 -2.15 11.82
C LYS A 3 -23.04 -3.60 11.40
N ASN A 4 -22.11 -4.16 10.66
CA ASN A 4 -22.13 -5.55 10.22
C ASN A 4 -21.13 -6.35 11.03
N VAL A 5 -21.39 -7.65 11.21
CA VAL A 5 -20.55 -8.56 11.98
C VAL A 5 -20.09 -9.71 11.09
N VAL A 6 -18.80 -10.00 11.13
CA VAL A 6 -18.16 -11.14 10.45
C VAL A 6 -17.38 -11.95 11.48
N PHE A 7 -17.42 -13.27 11.39
CA PHE A 7 -16.63 -14.16 12.24
C PHE A 7 -15.57 -14.84 11.39
N GLU A 8 -14.33 -14.81 11.84
CA GLU A 8 -13.18 -15.44 11.17
C GLU A 8 -12.22 -15.95 12.25
N CYS A 9 -11.82 -17.23 12.15
CA CYS A 9 -10.91 -17.88 13.09
C CYS A 9 -11.31 -17.73 14.57
N GLY A 10 -12.61 -17.78 14.87
CA GLY A 10 -13.15 -17.61 16.23
C GLY A 10 -13.19 -16.16 16.73
N GLN A 11 -12.66 -15.21 15.96
CA GLN A 11 -12.68 -13.79 16.30
C GLN A 11 -13.87 -13.07 15.64
N LYS A 12 -14.43 -12.09 16.36
CA LYS A 12 -15.51 -11.23 15.87
C LYS A 12 -14.97 -9.93 15.27
N TYR A 13 -15.35 -9.64 14.04
CA TYR A 13 -15.03 -8.40 13.34
C TYR A 13 -16.29 -7.55 13.13
N ILE A 14 -16.19 -6.26 13.44
CA ILE A 14 -17.25 -5.28 13.27
C ILE A 14 -16.86 -4.34 12.14
N VAL A 15 -17.71 -4.28 11.11
CA VAL A 15 -17.47 -3.49 9.91
C VAL A 15 -18.57 -2.45 9.73
N CYS A 16 -18.19 -1.19 9.58
CA CYS A 16 -19.06 -0.09 9.19
C CYS A 16 -18.69 0.35 7.78
N LEU A 17 -19.52 -0.01 6.78
CA LEU A 17 -19.27 0.31 5.38
C LEU A 17 -19.35 1.81 5.10
N GLU A 18 -20.33 2.48 5.70
CA GLU A 18 -20.57 3.93 5.57
C GLU A 18 -19.36 4.76 6.02
N ARG A 19 -18.76 4.39 7.15
CA ARG A 19 -17.56 5.06 7.68
C ARG A 19 -16.25 4.44 7.20
N LYS A 20 -16.30 3.37 6.41
CA LYS A 20 -15.12 2.64 5.92
C LYS A 20 -14.19 2.15 7.05
N ILE A 21 -14.78 1.60 8.12
CA ILE A 21 -14.06 1.15 9.32
C ILE A 21 -14.26 -0.35 9.52
N CYS A 22 -13.18 -1.06 9.84
CA CYS A 22 -13.18 -2.41 10.40
C CYS A 22 -12.31 -2.43 11.67
N ASN A 23 -12.70 -3.18 12.70
CA ASN A 23 -11.86 -3.37 13.88
C ASN A 23 -10.58 -4.19 13.60
N CYS A 24 -10.41 -4.77 12.39
CA CYS A 24 -9.12 -5.29 11.95
C CYS A 24 -8.11 -4.19 11.56
N GLY A 25 -8.54 -2.93 11.48
CA GLY A 25 -7.70 -1.77 11.17
C GLY A 25 -7.42 -1.54 9.68
N ARG A 26 -7.41 -2.59 8.87
CA ARG A 26 -7.02 -2.55 7.46
C ARG A 26 -7.87 -1.61 6.60
N PHE A 27 -9.17 -1.55 6.84
CA PHE A 27 -10.04 -0.67 6.05
C PHE A 27 -9.71 0.82 6.26
N GLN A 28 -9.29 1.20 7.47
CA GLN A 28 -8.87 2.56 7.79
C GLN A 28 -7.48 2.89 7.26
N ILE A 29 -6.54 1.93 7.39
CA ILE A 29 -5.13 2.14 7.04
C ILE A 29 -4.92 2.11 5.53
N ASP A 30 -5.41 1.05 4.89
CA ASP A 30 -5.19 0.84 3.47
C ASP A 30 -6.17 1.70 2.64
N GLU A 31 -7.23 2.23 3.27
CA GLU A 31 -8.37 2.91 2.64
C GLU A 31 -9.02 2.12 1.49
N ILE A 32 -8.82 0.80 1.50
CA ILE A 32 -9.39 -0.19 0.60
C ILE A 32 -10.19 -1.16 1.48
N PRO A 33 -11.35 -1.67 1.02
CA PRO A 33 -12.09 -2.66 1.78
C PRO A 33 -11.24 -3.88 2.14
N CYS A 34 -11.18 -4.19 3.43
CA CYS A 34 -10.53 -5.41 3.92
C CYS A 34 -11.36 -6.67 3.58
N ALA A 35 -10.78 -7.86 3.79
CA ALA A 35 -11.46 -9.14 3.55
C ALA A 35 -12.83 -9.25 4.26
N HIS A 36 -12.96 -8.71 5.48
CA HIS A 36 -14.23 -8.69 6.22
C HIS A 36 -15.28 -7.80 5.54
N ALA A 37 -14.88 -6.66 4.99
CA ALA A 37 -15.78 -5.80 4.23
C ALA A 37 -16.23 -6.49 2.93
N PHE A 38 -15.32 -7.18 2.24
CA PHE A 38 -15.64 -7.98 1.06
C PHE A 38 -16.63 -9.10 1.34
N ALA A 39 -16.50 -9.79 2.49
CA ALA A 39 -17.47 -10.80 2.90
C ALA A 39 -18.89 -10.22 3.03
N ILE A 40 -19.01 -8.98 3.53
CA ILE A 40 -20.31 -8.29 3.64
C ILE A 40 -20.82 -7.85 2.27
N PHE A 41 -19.95 -7.35 1.38
CA PHE A 41 -20.36 -7.01 0.01
C PHE A 41 -20.96 -8.20 -0.70
N LYS A 42 -20.29 -9.37 -0.61
CA LYS A 42 -20.80 -10.62 -1.15
C LYS A 42 -22.14 -11.00 -0.52
N LYS A 43 -22.28 -10.92 0.81
CA LYS A 43 -23.52 -11.26 1.52
C LYS A 43 -24.70 -10.34 1.14
N LYS A 44 -24.43 -9.07 0.85
CA LYS A 44 -25.46 -8.07 0.51
C LYS A 44 -25.63 -7.87 -1.00
N ASN A 45 -24.95 -8.65 -1.84
CA ASN A 45 -24.91 -8.48 -3.29
C ASN A 45 -24.58 -7.04 -3.71
N ILE A 46 -23.64 -6.40 -3.01
CA ILE A 46 -23.12 -5.08 -3.38
C ILE A 46 -22.12 -5.28 -4.52
N ILE A 47 -22.47 -4.78 -5.70
CA ILE A 47 -21.67 -4.94 -6.92
C ILE A 47 -20.64 -3.81 -7.04
N ASP A 48 -21.04 -2.57 -6.75
CA ASP A 48 -20.17 -1.40 -6.89
C ASP A 48 -19.27 -1.19 -5.66
N ILE A 49 -18.26 -2.03 -5.53
CA ILE A 49 -17.30 -2.03 -4.42
C ILE A 49 -16.38 -0.80 -4.50
N HIS A 50 -16.16 -0.25 -5.70
CA HIS A 50 -15.26 0.88 -5.93
C HIS A 50 -15.67 2.15 -5.17
N LEU A 51 -16.96 2.32 -4.87
CA LEU A 51 -17.48 3.42 -4.03
C LEU A 51 -16.89 3.40 -2.60
N TYR A 52 -16.49 2.23 -2.13
CA TYR A 52 -15.96 2.04 -0.78
C TYR A 52 -14.44 2.23 -0.71
N CYS A 53 -13.73 2.24 -1.83
CA CYS A 53 -12.30 2.57 -1.87
C CYS A 53 -12.06 4.10 -1.74
N SER A 54 -10.85 4.49 -1.33
CA SER A 54 -10.40 5.88 -1.37
C SER A 54 -10.28 6.40 -2.80
N LYS A 55 -10.37 7.73 -2.94
CA LYS A 55 -10.13 8.41 -4.21
C LYS A 55 -8.68 8.25 -4.68
N TYR A 56 -7.74 8.02 -3.75
CA TYR A 56 -6.33 7.79 -4.03
C TYR A 56 -6.10 6.65 -5.04
N TYR A 57 -6.90 5.58 -4.95
CA TYR A 57 -6.78 4.40 -5.82
C TYR A 57 -7.58 4.51 -7.12
N LYS A 58 -8.13 5.70 -7.47
CA LYS A 58 -8.81 5.88 -8.75
C LYS A 58 -7.77 6.02 -9.87
N PRO A 59 -8.04 5.49 -11.09
CA PRO A 59 -7.13 5.60 -12.22
C PRO A 59 -6.66 7.04 -12.50
N VAL A 60 -7.56 8.03 -12.36
CA VAL A 60 -7.24 9.45 -12.52
C VAL A 60 -6.24 9.93 -11.47
N ALA A 61 -6.41 9.54 -10.21
CA ALA A 61 -5.47 9.92 -9.15
C ALA A 61 -4.11 9.26 -9.36
N LEU A 62 -4.09 8.00 -9.79
CA LEU A 62 -2.87 7.30 -10.15
C LEU A 62 -2.14 8.01 -11.30
N ALA A 63 -2.84 8.30 -12.41
CA ALA A 63 -2.27 9.00 -13.55
C ALA A 63 -1.69 10.37 -13.14
N ASN A 64 -2.43 11.16 -12.37
CA ASN A 64 -1.97 12.46 -11.88
C ASN A 64 -0.74 12.36 -10.96
N THR A 65 -0.60 11.27 -10.21
CA THR A 65 0.56 11.05 -9.32
C THR A 65 1.84 10.82 -10.12
N TYR A 66 1.73 10.21 -11.30
CA TYR A 66 2.85 9.93 -12.21
C TYR A 66 2.92 10.87 -13.41
N ASP A 67 2.15 11.97 -13.40
CA ASP A 67 2.17 12.97 -14.47
C ASP A 67 3.49 13.76 -14.49
N VAL A 68 4.25 13.69 -13.40
CA VAL A 68 5.62 14.23 -13.35
C VAL A 68 6.52 13.45 -14.29
N SER A 69 7.27 14.17 -15.14
CA SER A 69 8.26 13.57 -16.02
C SER A 69 9.30 12.79 -15.20
N ILE A 70 9.33 11.47 -15.40
CA ILE A 70 10.44 10.65 -14.94
C ILE A 70 11.61 11.00 -15.86
N VAL A 71 12.52 11.83 -15.36
CA VAL A 71 13.79 12.08 -16.04
C VAL A 71 14.54 10.75 -16.06
N LEU A 72 14.80 10.24 -17.25
CA LEU A 72 15.62 9.05 -17.41
C LEU A 72 16.98 9.33 -16.77
N MET A 73 17.44 8.39 -15.97
CA MET A 73 18.80 8.43 -15.47
C MET A 73 19.74 8.44 -16.67
N SER A 74 20.69 9.38 -16.68
CA SER A 74 21.74 9.42 -17.71
C SER A 74 22.48 8.09 -17.76
N ASP A 75 23.10 7.77 -18.90
CA ASP A 75 23.96 6.60 -18.96
C ASP A 75 25.10 6.73 -17.96
N LYS A 76 25.61 5.60 -17.48
CA LYS A 76 26.71 5.60 -16.50
C LYS A 76 27.93 6.39 -16.99
N GLU A 77 28.15 6.39 -18.31
CA GLU A 77 29.24 7.11 -18.97
C GLU A 77 29.08 8.65 -18.84
N ASP A 78 27.86 9.14 -18.65
CA ASP A 78 27.56 10.57 -18.45
C ASP A 78 27.68 11.00 -16.97
N TRP A 79 27.94 10.07 -16.05
CA TRP A 79 28.00 10.37 -14.62
C TRP A 79 29.34 10.99 -14.25
N SER A 80 29.33 12.29 -13.96
CA SER A 80 30.48 12.94 -13.32
C SER A 80 30.58 12.52 -11.85
N THR A 81 31.43 11.53 -11.58
CA THR A 81 31.69 11.08 -10.20
C THR A 81 32.69 12.02 -9.54
N PRO A 82 32.36 12.66 -8.39
CA PRO A 82 33.29 13.52 -7.69
C PRO A 82 34.55 12.78 -7.24
N GLU A 83 35.70 13.46 -7.27
CA GLU A 83 36.99 12.86 -6.91
C GLU A 83 37.03 12.24 -5.51
N PHE A 84 36.31 12.81 -4.54
CA PHE A 84 36.28 12.28 -3.17
C PHE A 84 35.59 10.91 -3.10
N VAL A 85 34.58 10.65 -3.94
CA VAL A 85 33.90 9.36 -4.03
C VAL A 85 34.83 8.32 -4.67
N LEU A 86 35.58 8.71 -5.70
CA LEU A 86 36.58 7.83 -6.33
C LEU A 86 37.72 7.45 -5.36
N LYS A 87 38.03 8.34 -4.40
CA LYS A 87 39.06 8.14 -3.37
C LYS A 87 38.53 7.41 -2.14
N GLU A 88 37.22 7.18 -2.04
CA GLU A 88 36.61 6.54 -0.89
C GLU A 88 36.86 5.02 -0.91
N ILE A 89 37.52 4.52 0.13
CA ILE A 89 37.74 3.09 0.31
C ILE A 89 36.64 2.55 1.22
N VAL A 90 35.64 1.91 0.62
CA VAL A 90 34.57 1.23 1.37
C VAL A 90 35.08 -0.12 1.86
N LEU A 91 35.39 -0.21 3.15
CA LEU A 91 35.76 -1.47 3.79
C LEU A 91 34.52 -2.36 3.99
N SER A 92 34.71 -3.67 3.88
CA SER A 92 33.65 -4.61 4.23
C SER A 92 33.30 -4.49 5.72
N PRO A 93 32.03 -4.71 6.10
CA PRO A 93 31.65 -4.78 7.50
C PRO A 93 32.52 -5.80 8.23
N GLY A 94 33.07 -5.42 9.39
CA GLY A 94 33.98 -6.28 10.17
C GLY A 94 33.33 -7.55 10.74
N TYR A 95 32.04 -7.78 10.48
CA TYR A 95 31.32 -8.97 10.90
C TYR A 95 30.62 -9.60 9.70
N LYS A 96 30.66 -10.94 9.63
CA LYS A 96 29.86 -11.72 8.67
C LYS A 96 28.52 -12.04 9.31
N ARG A 97 27.41 -11.73 8.63
CA ARG A 97 26.10 -12.26 9.04
C ARG A 97 26.12 -13.77 8.89
N LEU A 98 25.69 -14.49 9.92
CA LEU A 98 25.42 -15.92 9.82
C LEU A 98 24.29 -16.13 8.80
N ALA A 99 24.40 -17.19 8.00
CA ALA A 99 23.32 -17.61 7.11
C ALA A 99 22.10 -18.00 7.96
N GLY A 100 20.93 -17.49 7.56
CA GLY A 100 19.63 -17.85 8.14
C GLY A 100 19.04 -19.06 7.45
#